data_AF-W2PUU5-F1
#
_entry.id   AF-W2PUU5-F1
#
_cell.length_a   1.000
_cell.length_b   1.000
_cell.length_c   1.000
_cell.angle_alpha   90.00
_cell.angle_beta   90.00
_cell.angle_gamma   90.00
#
_symmetry.space_group_name_H-M   'P 1'
#
loop_
_entity.id
_entity.type
_entity.pdbx_description
1 polymer ?
#
loop_
_entity_poly.entity_id
_entity_poly.type
_entity_poly.pdbx_seq_one_letter_code
_entity_poly.pdbx_strand_id
1 'polypeptide(L)'
;MTEADRSIYLAPGEAPPHRTVQSKRFITKMMFMAAVMRPVFAEDGSLIFDGMWPFTERVPAKKSSRNQPAGTLITKAVNVGRREQRAMLIYNVIPAIKMKCPAFLKGVPLIIQQDGARCHVEPNDPAILAACRADGWDICIEMQPSNSPDTNILDLGYFRSIQALQYEESPNSIDELIECTIASYQNLQPETLEDTFVSLQKVMECIIQDLGNNSYKRPHIGKSKLRKAGLLLKNYKCDLSIYLVGAAYHFVASQQKVEKENLLRLQIEAFRFLTV
;
A
#
# COMPACT_ATOMS: atom_id res chain seq x y z
N MET A 1 -2.09 -10.91 19.28
CA MET A 1 -2.90 -11.71 18.34
C MET A 1 -2.18 -11.91 17.02
N THR A 2 -1.50 -10.88 16.49
CA THR A 2 -0.89 -10.87 15.15
C THR A 2 0.63 -11.12 15.12
N GLU A 3 1.30 -11.08 16.27
CA GLU A 3 2.74 -11.33 16.40
C GLU A 3 3.04 -12.46 17.39
N ALA A 4 4.15 -13.16 17.14
CA ALA A 4 4.64 -14.24 17.99
C ALA A 4 5.31 -13.71 19.25
N ASP A 5 6.11 -12.65 19.10
CA ASP A 5 6.95 -12.07 20.14
C ASP A 5 6.60 -10.57 20.20
N ARG A 6 6.11 -10.09 21.35
CA ARG A 6 5.74 -8.69 21.55
C ARG A 6 6.35 -8.17 22.85
N SER A 7 7.06 -7.05 22.77
CA SER A 7 7.55 -6.34 23.96
C SER A 7 6.42 -5.47 24.53
N ILE A 8 6.17 -5.60 25.84
CA ILE A 8 5.13 -4.87 26.57
C ILE A 8 5.80 -4.18 27.75
N TYR A 9 5.55 -2.88 27.92
CA TYR A 9 5.94 -2.16 29.12
C TYR A 9 4.84 -2.29 30.16
N LEU A 10 5.19 -2.65 31.39
CA LEU A 10 4.26 -2.88 32.50
C LEU A 10 4.58 -1.93 33.64
N ALA A 11 3.55 -1.47 34.35
CA ALA A 11 3.76 -0.70 35.56
C ALA A 11 4.41 -1.58 36.67
N PRO A 12 5.15 -0.99 37.63
CA PRO A 12 5.68 -1.76 38.75
C PRO A 12 4.57 -2.51 39.51
N GLY A 13 4.65 -3.84 39.55
CA GLY A 13 3.67 -4.71 40.20
C GLY A 13 2.54 -5.23 39.31
N GLU A 14 2.46 -4.80 38.04
CA GLU A 14 1.50 -5.31 37.08
C GLU A 14 1.93 -6.70 36.56
N ALA A 15 1.01 -7.67 36.63
CA ALA A 15 1.26 -9.00 36.12
C ALA A 15 1.25 -8.99 34.58
N PRO A 16 2.28 -9.54 33.91
CA PRO A 16 2.30 -9.60 32.46
C PRO A 16 1.09 -10.38 31.93
N PRO A 17 0.42 -9.89 30.88
CA PRO A 17 -0.65 -10.64 30.24
C PRO A 17 -0.10 -11.96 29.70
N HIS A 18 -0.60 -13.08 30.22
CA HIS A 18 -0.15 -14.41 29.80
C HIS A 18 -0.70 -14.75 28.41
N ARG A 19 0.19 -14.96 27.44
CA ARG A 19 -0.15 -15.45 26.11
C ARG A 19 0.57 -16.75 25.81
N THR A 20 -0.17 -17.76 25.37
CA THR A 20 0.38 -19.01 24.87
C THR A 20 -0.10 -19.24 23.44
N VAL A 21 0.84 -19.53 22.55
CA VAL A 21 0.57 -19.93 21.16
C VAL A 21 1.43 -21.14 20.88
N GLN A 22 0.81 -22.25 20.45
CA GLN A 22 1.52 -23.51 20.20
C GLN A 22 2.48 -23.41 19.00
N SER A 23 2.20 -22.55 18.02
CA SER A 23 3.04 -22.33 16.84
C SER A 23 2.70 -21.00 16.15
N LYS A 24 3.69 -20.36 15.51
CA LYS A 24 3.48 -19.16 14.67
C LYS A 24 2.44 -19.38 13.56
N ARG A 25 2.15 -20.63 13.18
CA ARG A 25 1.10 -20.99 12.21
C ARG A 25 -0.32 -20.73 12.70
N PHE A 26 -0.54 -20.69 14.02
CA PHE A 26 -1.85 -20.42 14.64
C PHE A 26 -2.06 -18.94 14.96
N ILE A 27 -1.11 -18.06 14.61
CA ILE A 27 -1.29 -16.62 14.71
C ILE A 27 -2.31 -16.19 13.67
N THR A 28 -3.41 -15.59 14.13
CA THR A 28 -4.45 -15.06 13.26
C THR A 28 -3.85 -13.95 12.38
N LYS A 29 -3.99 -14.10 11.06
CA LYS A 29 -3.59 -13.11 10.06
C LYS A 29 -4.83 -12.53 9.42
N MET A 30 -5.01 -11.22 9.58
CA MET A 30 -6.03 -10.46 8.87
C MET A 30 -5.39 -9.63 7.78
N MET A 31 -6.01 -9.65 6.61
CA MET A 31 -5.60 -8.87 5.46
C MET A 31 -6.62 -7.77 5.23
N PHE A 32 -6.14 -6.59 4.86
CA PHE A 32 -6.96 -5.45 4.49
C PHE A 32 -6.49 -4.92 3.14
N MET A 33 -7.42 -4.42 2.33
CA MET A 33 -7.12 -3.55 1.21
C MET A 33 -7.31 -2.12 1.69
N ALA A 34 -6.28 -1.28 1.53
CA ALA A 34 -6.41 0.16 1.73
C ALA A 34 -6.21 0.87 0.39
N ALA A 35 -6.99 1.91 0.17
CA ALA A 35 -6.79 2.83 -0.94
C ALA A 35 -6.84 4.25 -0.37
N VAL A 36 -5.80 5.02 -0.61
CA VAL A 36 -5.66 6.37 -0.08
C VAL A 36 -5.24 7.32 -1.19
N MET A 37 -5.78 8.52 -1.18
CA MET A 37 -5.25 9.63 -1.96
C MET A 37 -4.49 10.57 -1.05
N ARG A 38 -3.69 11.46 -1.64
CA ARG A 38 -3.14 12.57 -0.88
C ARG A 38 -4.29 13.34 -0.23
N PRO A 39 -4.18 13.74 1.06
CA PRO A 39 -5.24 14.47 1.73
C PRO A 39 -5.64 15.72 0.96
N VAL A 40 -6.86 15.68 0.41
CA VAL A 40 -7.55 16.82 -0.16
C VAL A 40 -8.89 16.90 0.54
N PHE A 41 -9.27 18.10 0.96
CA PHE A 41 -10.49 18.33 1.71
C PHE A 41 -11.54 18.98 0.80
N ALA A 42 -12.78 18.53 0.91
CA ALA A 42 -13.93 19.21 0.36
C ALA A 42 -14.25 20.49 1.16
N GLU A 43 -15.18 21.31 0.66
CA GLU A 43 -15.57 22.56 1.32
C GLU A 43 -16.15 22.35 2.73
N ASP A 44 -16.77 21.19 2.98
CA ASP A 44 -17.32 20.79 4.27
C ASP A 44 -16.25 20.26 5.25
N GLY A 45 -14.98 20.23 4.84
CA GLY A 45 -13.86 19.72 5.65
C GLY A 45 -13.71 18.20 5.64
N SER A 46 -14.53 17.46 4.89
CA SER A 46 -14.36 16.01 4.71
C SER A 46 -13.19 15.68 3.78
N LEU A 47 -12.51 14.55 4.01
CA LEU A 47 -11.49 14.05 3.08
C LEU A 47 -12.14 13.54 1.80
N ILE A 48 -11.60 13.95 0.65
CA ILE A 48 -12.11 13.57 -0.67
C ILE A 48 -12.09 12.07 -0.87
N PHE A 49 -11.01 11.38 -0.52
CA PHE A 49 -10.96 9.93 -0.68
C PHE A 49 -9.93 9.25 0.20
N ASP A 50 -10.43 8.27 0.93
CA ASP A 50 -9.70 7.21 1.58
C ASP A 50 -10.64 6.00 1.78
N GLY A 51 -10.09 4.80 1.91
CA GLY A 51 -10.84 3.64 2.39
C GLY A 51 -9.96 2.48 2.82
N MET A 52 -10.52 1.64 3.69
CA MET A 52 -9.93 0.38 4.12
C MET A 52 -11.03 -0.70 4.20
N TRP A 53 -10.75 -1.88 3.65
CA TRP A 53 -11.70 -2.99 3.58
C TRP A 53 -11.04 -4.30 4.03
N PRO A 54 -11.61 -5.01 5.02
CA PRO A 54 -11.09 -6.30 5.46
C PRO A 54 -11.42 -7.41 4.45
N PHE A 55 -10.49 -8.36 4.27
CA PHE A 55 -10.74 -9.60 3.54
C PHE A 55 -11.35 -10.66 4.46
N THR A 56 -12.68 -10.67 4.54
CA THR A 56 -13.42 -11.55 5.44
C THR A 56 -14.63 -12.21 4.79
N GLU A 57 -14.99 -13.37 5.32
CA GLU A 57 -16.25 -14.06 5.02
C GLU A 57 -17.01 -14.36 6.31
N ARG A 58 -18.35 -14.33 6.27
CA ARG A 58 -19.22 -14.81 7.34
C ARG A 58 -19.63 -16.25 7.02
N VAL A 59 -19.25 -17.20 7.88
CA VAL A 59 -19.57 -18.63 7.69
C VAL A 59 -20.17 -19.24 8.95
N PRO A 60 -21.10 -20.20 8.84
CA PRO A 60 -21.65 -20.88 10.00
C PRO A 60 -20.59 -21.72 10.72
N ALA A 61 -20.60 -21.68 12.04
CA ALA A 61 -19.72 -22.46 12.91
C ALA A 61 -19.96 -23.96 12.66
N LYS A 62 -18.91 -24.70 12.26
CA LYS A 62 -19.00 -26.14 11.99
C LYS A 62 -19.09 -27.01 13.25
N LYS A 63 -18.61 -26.51 14.38
CA LYS A 63 -18.56 -27.22 15.66
C LYS A 63 -19.07 -26.29 16.76
N SER A 64 -19.78 -26.87 17.71
CA SER A 64 -20.14 -26.15 18.94
C SER A 64 -18.90 -26.00 19.83
N SER A 65 -18.74 -24.84 20.43
CA SER A 65 -17.82 -24.58 21.54
C SER A 65 -18.59 -23.99 22.72
N ARG A 66 -17.94 -23.85 23.88
CA ARG A 66 -18.56 -23.34 25.12
C ARG A 66 -19.30 -22.02 24.92
N ASN A 67 -18.82 -21.16 24.02
CA ASN A 67 -19.38 -19.83 23.77
C ASN A 67 -19.94 -19.68 22.34
N GLN A 68 -20.03 -20.76 21.57
CA GLN A 68 -20.36 -20.67 20.15
C GLN A 68 -21.09 -21.93 19.67
N PRO A 69 -22.44 -21.95 19.69
CA PRO A 69 -23.22 -23.04 19.14
C PRO A 69 -22.91 -23.26 17.65
N ALA A 70 -22.92 -24.52 17.22
CA ALA A 70 -22.86 -24.86 15.80
C ALA A 70 -23.96 -24.12 15.02
N GLY A 71 -23.63 -23.62 13.83
CA GLY A 71 -24.51 -22.79 13.01
C GLY A 71 -24.38 -21.28 13.23
N THR A 72 -23.80 -20.82 14.33
CA THR A 72 -23.57 -19.38 14.57
C THR A 72 -22.66 -18.79 13.49
N LEU A 73 -23.08 -17.71 12.83
CA LEU A 73 -22.25 -17.04 11.82
C LEU A 73 -21.01 -16.42 12.47
N ILE A 74 -19.84 -16.81 11.97
CA ILE A 74 -18.55 -16.27 12.40
C ILE A 74 -17.77 -15.65 11.26
N THR A 75 -17.01 -14.63 11.59
CA THR A 75 -16.06 -14.01 10.68
C THR A 75 -14.82 -14.88 10.56
N LYS A 76 -14.40 -15.14 9.32
CA LYS A 76 -13.12 -15.76 9.02
C LYS A 76 -12.31 -14.88 8.08
N ALA A 77 -11.00 -14.90 8.30
CA ALA A 77 -10.06 -14.30 7.37
C ALA A 77 -10.07 -15.06 6.05
N VAL A 78 -10.09 -14.34 4.94
CA VAL A 78 -10.00 -14.90 3.60
C VAL A 78 -8.55 -14.84 3.12
N ASN A 79 -8.07 -15.92 2.50
CA ASN A 79 -6.78 -15.88 1.81
C ASN A 79 -6.93 -15.06 0.52
N VAL A 80 -6.08 -14.04 0.35
CA VAL A 80 -6.18 -13.10 -0.76
C VAL A 80 -5.47 -13.66 -1.99
N GLY A 81 -6.26 -14.17 -2.94
CA GLY A 81 -5.82 -14.45 -4.30
C GLY A 81 -6.23 -13.35 -5.27
N ARG A 82 -5.88 -13.54 -6.54
CA ARG A 82 -6.23 -12.63 -7.64
C ARG A 82 -7.73 -12.44 -7.79
N ARG A 83 -8.53 -13.47 -7.53
CA ARG A 83 -10.00 -13.40 -7.61
C ARG A 83 -10.56 -12.50 -6.51
N GLU A 84 -10.10 -12.67 -5.28
CA GLU A 84 -10.53 -11.91 -4.10
C GLU A 84 -10.09 -10.45 -4.23
N GLN A 85 -8.86 -10.22 -4.69
CA GLN A 85 -8.32 -8.88 -4.96
C GLN A 85 -9.11 -8.17 -6.07
N ARG A 86 -9.39 -8.85 -7.20
CA ARG A 86 -10.25 -8.33 -8.28
C ARG A 86 -11.63 -7.94 -7.75
N ALA A 87 -12.26 -8.83 -6.98
CA ALA A 87 -13.58 -8.58 -6.43
C ALA A 87 -13.59 -7.34 -5.51
N MET A 88 -12.59 -7.21 -4.64
CA MET A 88 -12.45 -6.04 -3.76
C MET A 88 -12.30 -4.74 -4.56
N LEU A 89 -11.52 -4.74 -5.65
CA LEU A 89 -11.39 -3.58 -6.52
C LEU A 89 -12.73 -3.21 -7.18
N ILE A 90 -13.41 -4.17 -7.79
CA ILE A 90 -14.65 -3.95 -8.56
C ILE A 90 -15.82 -3.54 -7.67
N TYR A 91 -15.98 -4.18 -6.51
CA TYR A 91 -17.17 -4.02 -5.68
C TYR A 91 -16.99 -3.04 -4.51
N ASN A 92 -15.76 -2.67 -4.18
CA ASN A 92 -15.49 -1.78 -3.05
C ASN A 92 -14.66 -0.56 -3.45
N VAL A 93 -13.44 -0.76 -3.94
CA VAL A 93 -12.49 0.36 -4.15
C VAL A 93 -12.95 1.29 -5.26
N ILE A 94 -13.19 0.77 -6.47
CA ILE A 94 -13.58 1.60 -7.63
C ILE A 94 -14.92 2.29 -7.35
N PRO A 95 -15.97 1.61 -6.84
CA PRO A 95 -17.20 2.29 -6.45
C PRO A 95 -16.99 3.39 -5.40
N ALA A 96 -16.14 3.16 -4.40
CA ALA A 96 -15.84 4.17 -3.39
C ALA A 96 -15.12 5.39 -3.99
N ILE A 97 -14.18 5.19 -4.93
CA ILE A 97 -13.55 6.28 -5.68
C ILE A 97 -14.64 7.07 -6.41
N LYS A 98 -15.49 6.41 -7.19
CA LYS A 98 -16.55 7.06 -7.97
C LYS A 98 -17.57 7.81 -7.11
N MET A 99 -17.81 7.33 -5.90
CA MET A 99 -18.77 7.91 -4.96
C MET A 99 -18.20 9.12 -4.23
N LYS A 100 -16.95 9.05 -3.75
CA LYS A 100 -16.36 10.10 -2.90
C LYS A 100 -15.61 11.15 -3.70
N CYS A 101 -15.01 10.80 -4.85
CA CYS A 101 -14.27 11.75 -5.66
C CYS A 101 -15.22 12.75 -6.38
N PRO A 102 -14.85 14.04 -6.47
CA PRO A 102 -15.63 15.05 -7.18
C PRO A 102 -15.87 14.69 -8.65
N ALA A 103 -17.06 15.04 -9.15
CA ALA A 103 -17.44 14.76 -10.53
C ALA A 103 -16.56 15.45 -11.59
N PHE A 104 -15.86 16.54 -11.25
CA PHE A 104 -14.93 17.21 -12.18
C PHE A 104 -13.68 16.37 -12.49
N LEU A 105 -13.40 15.31 -11.71
CA LEU A 105 -12.34 14.36 -12.01
C LEU A 105 -12.74 13.32 -13.05
N LYS A 106 -14.01 13.31 -13.50
CA LYS A 106 -14.42 12.47 -14.64
C LYS A 106 -13.67 12.89 -15.90
N GLY A 107 -13.20 11.89 -16.65
CA GLY A 107 -12.32 12.09 -17.81
C GLY A 107 -10.89 12.54 -17.48
N VAL A 108 -10.54 12.74 -16.21
CA VAL A 108 -9.17 12.99 -15.76
C VAL A 108 -8.53 11.65 -15.38
N PRO A 109 -7.31 11.34 -15.86
CA PRO A 109 -6.61 10.13 -15.47
C PRO A 109 -6.41 10.04 -13.95
N LEU A 110 -6.95 8.98 -13.34
CA LEU A 110 -6.74 8.62 -11.94
C LEU A 110 -6.01 7.29 -11.87
N ILE A 111 -4.87 7.28 -11.20
CA ILE A 111 -4.00 6.10 -11.12
C ILE A 111 -4.17 5.43 -9.76
N ILE A 112 -4.61 4.17 -9.78
CA ILE A 112 -4.48 3.26 -8.65
C ILE A 112 -3.10 2.61 -8.74
N GLN A 113 -2.18 3.06 -7.90
CA GLN A 113 -0.87 2.42 -7.78
C GLN A 113 -0.98 1.16 -6.90
N GLN A 114 -0.37 0.06 -7.33
CA GLN A 114 -0.23 -1.18 -6.54
C GLN A 114 1.16 -1.80 -6.74
N ASP A 115 1.55 -2.73 -5.88
CA ASP A 115 2.77 -3.52 -6.09
C ASP A 115 2.56 -4.68 -7.08
N GLY A 116 3.65 -5.34 -7.48
CA GLY A 116 3.64 -6.49 -8.40
C GLY A 116 3.39 -7.84 -7.72
N ALA A 117 2.69 -7.90 -6.58
CA ALA A 117 2.42 -9.16 -5.91
C ALA A 117 1.61 -10.12 -6.80
N ARG A 118 1.90 -11.44 -6.74
CA ARG A 118 1.23 -12.44 -7.59
C ARG A 118 -0.30 -12.47 -7.44
N CYS A 119 -0.80 -12.06 -6.27
CA CYS A 119 -2.23 -11.97 -5.99
C CYS A 119 -2.89 -10.72 -6.58
N HIS A 120 -2.14 -9.79 -7.17
CA HIS A 120 -2.73 -8.61 -7.80
C HIS A 120 -3.20 -8.93 -9.21
N VAL A 121 -4.24 -8.22 -9.64
CA VAL A 121 -4.68 -8.19 -11.03
C VAL A 121 -3.69 -7.43 -11.89
N GLU A 122 -3.54 -7.86 -13.13
CA GLU A 122 -2.76 -7.13 -14.12
C GLU A 122 -3.48 -5.83 -14.51
N PRO A 123 -2.76 -4.75 -14.84
CA PRO A 123 -3.35 -3.48 -15.27
C PRO A 123 -4.36 -3.57 -16.42
N ASN A 124 -4.19 -4.58 -17.28
CA ASN A 124 -5.02 -4.80 -18.47
C ASN A 124 -6.19 -5.79 -18.25
N ASP A 125 -6.51 -6.13 -16.99
CA ASP A 125 -7.62 -7.02 -16.67
C ASP A 125 -8.95 -6.45 -17.22
N PRO A 126 -9.67 -7.17 -18.12
CA PRO A 126 -10.84 -6.61 -18.80
C PRO A 126 -11.98 -6.20 -17.86
N ALA A 127 -12.17 -6.93 -16.75
CA ALA A 127 -13.25 -6.62 -15.80
C ALA A 127 -12.92 -5.36 -15.00
N ILE A 128 -11.66 -5.17 -14.65
CA ILE A 128 -11.17 -3.94 -14.01
C ILE A 128 -11.28 -2.76 -14.96
N LEU A 129 -10.81 -2.90 -16.21
CA LEU A 129 -10.89 -1.84 -17.21
C LEU A 129 -12.34 -1.39 -17.42
N ALA A 130 -13.28 -2.33 -17.53
CA ALA A 130 -14.70 -2.02 -17.65
C ALA A 130 -15.22 -1.24 -16.42
N ALA A 131 -14.91 -1.69 -15.21
CA ALA A 131 -15.32 -1.02 -13.98
C ALA A 131 -14.73 0.40 -13.86
N CYS A 132 -13.44 0.55 -14.17
CA CYS A 132 -12.70 1.80 -14.12
C CYS A 132 -13.18 2.84 -15.14
N ARG A 133 -13.64 2.39 -16.32
CA ARG A 133 -14.05 3.26 -17.44
C ARG A 133 -15.56 3.56 -17.46
N ALA A 134 -16.35 2.84 -16.68
CA ALA A 134 -17.78 3.09 -16.57
C ALA A 134 -18.07 4.50 -15.98
N ASP A 135 -19.22 5.07 -16.35
CA ASP A 135 -19.76 6.34 -15.84
C ASP A 135 -18.91 7.60 -16.14
N GLY A 136 -18.08 7.52 -17.17
CA GLY A 136 -17.23 8.63 -17.63
C GLY A 136 -15.94 8.79 -16.82
N TRP A 137 -15.55 7.78 -16.05
CA TRP A 137 -14.29 7.78 -15.29
C TRP A 137 -13.10 7.34 -16.14
N ASP A 138 -11.92 7.90 -15.88
CA ASP A 138 -10.65 7.51 -16.48
C ASP A 138 -9.73 6.97 -15.37
N ILE A 139 -10.10 5.85 -14.74
CA ILE A 139 -9.26 5.19 -13.73
C ILE A 139 -8.37 4.13 -14.41
N CYS A 140 -7.09 4.07 -14.06
CA CYS A 140 -6.19 3.00 -14.49
C CYS A 140 -5.43 2.42 -13.28
N ILE A 141 -4.90 1.21 -13.46
CA ILE A 141 -3.99 0.60 -12.49
C ILE A 141 -2.58 0.74 -13.02
N GLU A 142 -1.64 1.14 -12.18
CA GLU A 142 -0.21 1.12 -12.48
C GLU A 142 0.53 0.32 -11.42
N MET A 143 1.56 -0.40 -11.87
CA MET A 143 2.44 -1.13 -10.97
C MET A 143 3.59 -0.21 -10.54
N GLN A 144 3.88 -0.21 -9.25
CA GLN A 144 5.10 0.40 -8.74
C GLN A 144 6.33 -0.40 -9.23
N PRO A 145 7.54 0.19 -9.22
CA PRO A 145 8.76 -0.52 -9.53
C PRO A 145 8.98 -1.76 -8.65
N SER A 146 9.49 -2.84 -9.24
CA SER A 146 9.77 -4.09 -8.52
C SER A 146 10.68 -3.86 -7.32
N ASN A 147 10.42 -4.57 -6.21
CA ASN A 147 11.20 -4.51 -4.97
C ASN A 147 11.37 -3.10 -4.36
N SER A 148 10.43 -2.19 -4.63
CA SER A 148 10.49 -0.78 -4.19
C SER A 148 9.34 -0.42 -3.24
N PRO A 149 9.27 -1.02 -2.03
CA PRO A 149 8.20 -0.74 -1.06
C PRO A 149 8.23 0.71 -0.54
N ASP A 150 9.37 1.36 -0.64
CA ASP A 150 9.60 2.78 -0.37
C ASP A 150 8.90 3.73 -1.37
N THR A 151 8.46 3.21 -2.52
CA THR A 151 7.65 3.95 -3.51
C THR A 151 6.14 3.81 -3.33
N ASN A 152 5.70 2.98 -2.38
CA ASN A 152 4.29 2.81 -2.04
C ASN A 152 3.94 3.60 -0.78
N ILE A 153 2.93 4.46 -0.86
CA ILE A 153 2.51 5.28 0.29
C ILE A 153 2.11 4.44 1.51
N LEU A 154 1.48 3.28 1.28
CA LEU A 154 0.98 2.41 2.33
C LEU A 154 2.14 1.76 3.09
N ASP A 155 3.10 1.18 2.35
CA ASP A 155 4.25 0.48 2.93
C ASP A 155 5.31 1.44 3.49
N LEU A 156 5.48 2.61 2.86
CA LEU A 156 6.49 3.60 3.26
C LEU A 156 6.31 4.06 4.71
N GLY A 157 5.06 4.24 5.15
CA GLY A 157 4.79 4.69 6.51
C GLY A 157 3.34 4.61 6.99
N TYR A 158 2.35 4.55 6.10
CA TYR A 158 0.95 4.66 6.53
C TYR A 158 0.48 3.42 7.29
N PHE A 159 0.75 2.21 6.79
CA PHE A 159 0.42 0.97 7.53
C PHE A 159 1.12 0.89 8.89
N ARG A 160 2.37 1.37 9.00
CA ARG A 160 3.08 1.41 10.28
C ARG A 160 2.39 2.32 11.28
N SER A 161 1.80 3.42 10.82
CA SER A 161 1.06 4.36 11.67
C SER A 161 -0.25 3.74 12.17
N ILE A 162 -0.98 3.03 11.31
CA ILE A 162 -2.19 2.29 11.69
C ILE A 162 -1.86 1.19 12.70
N GLN A 163 -0.80 0.44 12.43
CA GLN A 163 -0.36 -0.67 13.28
C GLN A 163 0.07 -0.18 14.69
N ALA A 164 0.68 1.00 14.78
CA ALA A 164 1.05 1.60 16.06
C ALA A 164 -0.18 1.86 16.95
N LEU A 165 -1.25 2.44 16.40
CA LEU A 165 -2.51 2.67 17.11
C LEU A 165 -3.20 1.34 17.45
N GLN A 166 -3.27 0.41 16.49
CA GLN A 166 -3.89 -0.91 16.67
C GLN A 166 -3.21 -1.69 17.81
N TYR A 167 -1.93 -1.46 18.06
CA TYR A 167 -1.21 -2.09 19.16
C TYR A 167 -1.68 -1.63 20.54
N GLU A 168 -2.23 -0.43 20.68
CA GLU A 168 -2.72 0.07 21.96
C GLU A 168 -3.98 -0.70 22.44
N GLU A 169 -4.83 -1.15 21.52
CA GLU A 169 -6.15 -1.73 21.80
C GLU A 169 -6.16 -3.22 22.24
N SER A 170 -5.05 -3.96 22.06
CA SER A 170 -4.89 -5.36 22.50
C SER A 170 -6.08 -6.33 22.21
N PRO A 171 -6.54 -6.46 20.94
CA PRO A 171 -7.71 -7.27 20.58
C PRO A 171 -7.53 -8.77 20.89
N ASN A 172 -8.64 -9.43 21.23
CA ASN A 172 -8.73 -10.85 21.63
C ASN A 172 -9.65 -11.70 20.74
N SER A 173 -10.41 -11.10 19.82
CA SER A 173 -11.12 -11.81 18.75
C SER A 173 -10.80 -11.28 17.34
N ILE A 174 -11.21 -12.03 16.31
CA ILE A 174 -11.13 -11.61 14.90
C ILE A 174 -11.93 -10.34 14.66
N ASP A 175 -13.16 -10.29 15.19
CA ASP A 175 -14.06 -9.16 15.02
C ASP A 175 -13.49 -7.91 15.71
N GLU A 176 -13.00 -8.06 16.96
CA GLU A 176 -12.30 -6.98 17.67
C GLU A 176 -11.06 -6.51 16.91
N LEU A 177 -10.26 -7.42 16.33
CA LEU A 177 -9.09 -7.03 15.55
C LEU A 177 -9.47 -6.19 14.33
N ILE A 178 -10.56 -6.54 13.65
CA ILE A 178 -11.08 -5.80 12.51
C ILE A 178 -11.56 -4.41 12.95
N GLU A 179 -12.38 -4.37 13.99
CA GLU A 179 -12.90 -3.12 14.56
C GLU A 179 -11.77 -2.19 15.02
N CYS A 180 -10.80 -2.71 15.77
CA CYS A 180 -9.64 -1.94 16.24
C CYS A 180 -8.80 -1.41 15.06
N THR A 181 -8.61 -2.22 14.01
CA THR A 181 -7.82 -1.79 12.84
C THR A 181 -8.55 -0.70 12.05
N ILE A 182 -9.87 -0.85 11.85
CA ILE A 182 -10.70 0.16 11.17
C ILE A 182 -10.76 1.45 12.00
N ALA A 183 -10.96 1.35 13.31
CA ALA A 183 -10.96 2.50 14.22
C ALA A 183 -9.59 3.21 14.23
N SER A 184 -8.50 2.45 14.28
CA SER A 184 -7.13 3.00 14.19
C SER A 184 -6.93 3.76 12.89
N TYR A 185 -7.39 3.20 11.77
CA TYR A 185 -7.35 3.85 10.47
C TYR A 185 -8.19 5.15 10.44
N GLN A 186 -9.40 5.14 10.99
CA GLN A 186 -10.29 6.31 11.05
C GLN A 186 -9.78 7.40 12.00
N ASN A 187 -9.07 7.04 13.06
CA ASN A 187 -8.52 7.96 14.04
C ASN A 187 -7.21 8.63 13.60
N LEU A 188 -6.56 8.10 12.55
CA LEU A 188 -5.35 8.71 12.03
C LEU A 188 -5.65 10.10 11.49
N GLN A 189 -4.89 11.06 12.00
CA GLN A 189 -4.99 12.43 11.55
C GLN A 189 -4.52 12.53 10.08
N PRO A 190 -5.24 13.27 9.21
CA PRO A 190 -4.88 13.42 7.80
C PRO A 190 -3.43 13.90 7.59
N GLU A 191 -2.88 14.67 8.54
CA GLU A 191 -1.50 15.13 8.56
C GLU A 191 -0.49 13.99 8.53
N THR A 192 -0.82 12.82 9.09
CA THR A 192 0.03 11.62 9.07
C THR A 192 0.17 11.10 7.64
N LEU A 193 -0.93 11.06 6.90
CA LEU A 193 -0.92 10.66 5.51
C LEU A 193 -0.17 11.69 4.65
N GLU A 194 -0.44 12.98 4.86
CA GLU A 194 0.30 14.08 4.20
C GLU A 194 1.80 14.02 4.48
N ASP A 195 2.21 13.73 5.72
CA ASP A 195 3.61 13.53 6.10
C ASP A 195 4.26 12.36 5.37
N THR A 196 3.49 11.31 5.09
CA THR A 196 3.95 10.16 4.30
C THR A 196 4.14 10.56 2.84
N PHE A 197 3.25 11.38 2.26
CA PHE A 197 3.41 11.91 0.89
C PHE A 197 4.61 12.85 0.74
N VAL A 198 4.87 13.70 1.75
CA VAL A 198 6.07 14.52 1.79
C VAL A 198 7.33 13.65 1.90
N SER A 199 7.27 12.58 2.69
CA SER A 199 8.38 11.61 2.81
C SER A 199 8.65 10.91 1.49
N LEU A 200 7.58 10.51 0.77
CA LEU A 200 7.67 9.85 -0.53
C LEU A 200 8.41 10.72 -1.55
N GLN A 201 8.11 12.03 -1.62
CA GLN A 201 8.83 12.96 -2.50
C GLN A 201 10.33 13.00 -2.19
N LYS A 202 10.71 13.04 -0.91
CA LYS A 202 12.11 13.07 -0.49
C LYS A 202 12.82 11.72 -0.70
N VAL A 203 12.09 10.62 -0.54
CA VAL A 203 12.56 9.28 -0.88
C VAL A 203 12.84 9.15 -2.38
N MET A 204 11.96 9.67 -3.24
CA MET A 204 12.20 9.68 -4.70
C MET A 204 13.47 10.44 -5.08
N GLU A 205 13.77 11.58 -4.42
CA GLU A 205 15.04 12.30 -4.62
C GLU A 205 16.24 11.42 -4.25
N CYS A 206 16.18 10.69 -3.12
CA CYS A 206 17.23 9.76 -2.73
C CYS A 206 17.40 8.61 -3.72
N ILE A 207 16.30 8.03 -4.23
CA ILE A 207 16.35 6.97 -5.25
C ILE A 207 17.05 7.48 -6.52
N ILE A 208 16.73 8.70 -6.96
CA ILE A 208 17.38 9.30 -8.13
C ILE A 208 18.88 9.53 -7.86
N GLN A 209 19.22 10.08 -6.70
CA GLN A 209 20.60 10.34 -6.30
C GLN A 209 21.44 9.05 -6.22
N ASP A 210 20.84 7.97 -5.74
CA ASP A 210 21.45 6.65 -5.60
C ASP A 210 21.25 5.75 -6.85
N LEU A 211 20.87 6.34 -7.99
CA LEU A 211 20.76 5.67 -9.28
C LEU A 211 19.83 4.43 -9.27
N GLY A 212 18.73 4.52 -8.54
CA GLY A 212 17.73 3.45 -8.41
C GLY A 212 17.98 2.45 -7.27
N ASN A 213 19.01 2.65 -6.44
CA ASN A 213 19.28 1.80 -5.28
C ASN A 213 18.42 2.21 -4.07
N ASN A 214 18.29 1.31 -3.08
CA ASN A 214 17.57 1.50 -1.82
C ASN A 214 18.51 1.61 -0.60
N SER A 215 19.80 1.86 -0.84
CA SER A 215 20.84 1.94 0.21
C SER A 215 20.86 3.28 0.97
N TYR A 216 20.02 4.25 0.57
CA TYR A 216 19.93 5.54 1.21
C TYR A 216 19.30 5.46 2.60
N LYS A 217 19.63 6.43 3.45
CA LYS A 217 18.94 6.65 4.72
C LYS A 217 17.68 7.47 4.47
N ARG A 218 16.56 7.07 5.09
CA ARG A 218 15.31 7.82 4.96
C ARG A 218 15.51 9.29 5.38
N PRO A 219 15.22 10.26 4.51
CA PRO A 219 15.46 11.66 4.79
C PRO A 219 14.49 12.19 5.85
N HIS A 220 15.02 12.92 6.84
CA HIS A 220 14.23 13.52 7.91
C HIS A 220 14.27 15.04 7.84
N ILE A 221 13.24 15.65 7.26
CA ILE A 221 13.17 17.11 7.04
C ILE A 221 12.51 17.89 8.20
N GLY A 222 12.23 17.24 9.34
CA GLY A 222 11.60 17.92 10.48
C GLY A 222 10.16 18.39 10.20
N LYS A 223 9.36 17.54 9.54
CA LYS A 223 8.00 17.88 9.04
C LYS A 223 7.11 18.56 10.08
N SER A 224 7.08 18.05 11.32
CA SER A 224 6.30 18.66 12.43
C SER A 224 6.73 20.10 12.73
N LYS A 225 8.05 20.38 12.75
CA LYS A 225 8.58 21.73 12.97
C LYS A 225 8.20 22.67 11.82
N LEU A 226 8.35 22.22 10.58
CA LEU A 226 7.96 22.98 9.40
C LEU A 226 6.46 23.29 9.38
N ARG A 227 5.62 22.32 9.74
CA ARG A 227 4.17 22.48 9.81
C ARG A 227 3.78 23.53 10.85
N LYS A 228 4.35 23.45 12.07
CA LYS A 228 4.10 24.44 13.13
C LYS A 228 4.49 25.86 12.73
N ALA A 229 5.50 26.01 11.87
CA ALA A 229 5.93 27.31 11.34
C ALA A 229 5.15 27.77 10.10
N GLY A 230 4.22 26.97 9.57
CA GLY A 230 3.52 27.27 8.30
C GLY A 230 4.41 27.15 7.06
N LEU A 231 5.55 26.46 7.16
CA LEU A 231 6.58 26.35 6.12
C LEU A 231 6.64 24.96 5.46
N LEU A 232 5.80 24.02 5.88
CA LEU A 232 5.75 22.70 5.26
C LEU A 232 5.09 22.82 3.88
N LEU A 233 5.88 22.59 2.84
CA LEU A 233 5.37 22.62 1.46
C LEU A 233 4.60 21.33 1.17
N LYS A 234 3.52 21.46 0.39
CA LYS A 234 2.85 20.30 -0.19
C LYS A 234 3.76 19.68 -1.26
N ASN A 235 4.18 20.46 -2.25
CA ASN A 235 5.02 19.98 -3.33
C ASN A 235 6.44 20.52 -3.17
N TYR A 236 7.39 19.62 -3.01
CA TYR A 236 8.81 19.94 -3.05
C TYR A 236 9.29 19.81 -4.49
N LYS A 237 10.08 20.79 -4.93
CA LYS A 237 10.80 20.65 -6.20
C LYS A 237 12.00 19.74 -5.96
N CYS A 238 12.20 18.78 -6.86
CA CYS A 238 13.43 18.01 -6.92
C CYS A 238 14.59 18.98 -7.19
N ASP A 239 15.70 18.79 -6.48
CA ASP A 239 16.90 19.57 -6.73
C ASP A 239 17.39 19.32 -8.16
N LEU A 240 17.73 20.40 -8.88
CA LEU A 240 18.10 20.28 -10.29
C LEU A 240 19.36 19.42 -10.49
N SER A 241 20.32 19.47 -9.56
CA SER A 241 21.52 18.63 -9.65
C SER A 241 21.18 17.16 -9.50
N ILE A 242 20.26 16.81 -8.59
CA ILE A 242 19.76 15.43 -8.41
C ILE A 242 19.00 14.98 -9.66
N TYR A 243 18.10 15.83 -10.17
CA TYR A 243 17.33 15.52 -11.38
C TYR A 243 18.25 15.23 -12.58
N LEU A 244 19.28 16.05 -12.78
CA LEU A 244 20.24 15.87 -13.87
C LEU A 244 21.07 14.59 -13.74
N VAL A 245 21.40 14.16 -12.51
CA VAL A 245 22.04 12.84 -12.27
C VAL A 245 21.16 11.71 -12.79
N GLY A 246 19.86 11.73 -12.47
CA GLY A 246 18.91 10.73 -12.96
C GLY A 246 18.79 10.71 -14.48
N ALA A 247 18.68 11.89 -15.09
CA ALA A 247 18.58 12.02 -16.55
C ALA A 247 19.85 11.48 -17.25
N ALA A 248 21.04 11.83 -16.74
CA ALA A 248 22.30 11.34 -17.28
C ALA A 248 22.42 9.82 -17.13
N TYR A 249 22.06 9.26 -15.98
CA TYR A 249 22.08 7.83 -15.74
C TYR A 249 21.15 7.08 -16.71
N HIS A 250 19.90 7.53 -16.87
CA HIS A 250 18.96 6.91 -17.80
C HIS A 250 19.46 6.96 -19.24
N PHE A 251 20.05 8.09 -19.66
CA PHE A 251 20.65 8.20 -20.99
C PHE A 251 21.75 7.15 -21.19
N VAL A 252 22.73 7.08 -20.28
CA VAL A 252 23.84 6.10 -20.37
C VAL A 252 23.33 4.66 -20.33
N ALA A 253 22.42 4.34 -19.41
CA ALA A 253 21.85 3.00 -19.30
C ALA A 253 21.08 2.58 -20.57
N SER A 254 20.39 3.54 -21.22
CA SER A 254 19.69 3.28 -22.49
C SER A 254 20.67 2.96 -23.62
N GLN A 255 21.80 3.68 -23.72
CA GLN A 255 22.84 3.42 -24.71
C GLN A 255 23.47 2.05 -24.51
N GLN A 256 23.83 1.70 -23.27
CA GLN A 256 24.39 0.38 -22.93
C GLN A 256 23.41 -0.76 -23.25
N LYS A 257 22.11 -0.56 -23.06
CA LYS A 257 21.09 -1.56 -23.41
C LYS A 257 21.05 -1.79 -24.93
N VAL A 258 21.04 -0.71 -25.71
CA VAL A 258 21.07 -0.78 -27.19
C VAL A 258 22.34 -1.49 -27.67
N GLU A 259 23.50 -1.15 -27.10
CA GLU A 259 24.77 -1.82 -27.41
C GLU A 259 24.74 -3.33 -27.11
N LYS A 260 24.21 -3.72 -25.94
CA LYS A 260 24.06 -5.14 -25.59
C LYS A 260 23.09 -5.87 -26.52
N GLU A 261 21.97 -5.26 -26.89
CA GLU A 261 21.02 -5.83 -27.85
C GLU A 261 21.67 -6.00 -29.23
N ASN A 262 22.46 -5.03 -29.69
CA ASN A 262 23.20 -5.11 -30.95
C ASN A 262 24.27 -6.21 -30.90
N LEU A 263 25.01 -6.32 -29.80
CA LEU A 263 26.00 -7.39 -29.62
C LEU A 263 25.34 -8.78 -29.64
N LEU A 264 24.20 -8.92 -28.96
CA LEU A 264 23.43 -10.18 -28.97
C LEU A 264 22.92 -10.52 -30.38
N ARG A 265 22.44 -9.52 -31.14
CA ARG A 265 22.04 -9.71 -32.55
C ARG A 265 23.19 -10.21 -33.40
N LEU A 266 24.36 -9.57 -33.30
CA LEU A 266 25.58 -9.96 -34.01
C LEU A 266 26.03 -11.39 -33.64
N GLN A 267 25.95 -11.76 -32.36
CA GLN A 267 26.25 -13.12 -31.91
C GLN A 267 25.28 -14.13 -32.53
N ILE A 268 23.97 -13.86 -32.50
CA ILE A 268 22.95 -14.73 -33.11
C ILE A 268 23.17 -14.87 -34.62
N GLU A 269 23.50 -13.78 -35.32
CA GLU A 269 23.82 -13.83 -36.76
C GLU A 269 25.08 -14.66 -37.02
N ALA A 270 26.15 -14.50 -36.23
CA ALA A 270 27.36 -15.31 -36.35
C ALA A 270 27.08 -16.82 -36.15
N PHE A 271 26.19 -17.18 -35.22
CA PHE A 271 25.76 -18.58 -35.04
C PHE A 271 24.94 -19.12 -36.22
N ARG A 272 24.19 -18.28 -36.94
CA ARG A 272 23.44 -18.69 -38.16
C ARG A 272 24.36 -19.00 -39.34
N PHE A 273 25.59 -18.48 -39.35
CA PHE A 273 26.60 -18.78 -40.38
C PHE A 273 27.45 -20.03 -40.08
N LEU A 274 27.22 -20.71 -38.94
CA LEU A 274 27.99 -21.88 -38.49
C LEU A 274 27.25 -23.23 -38.62
N THR A 275 26.23 -23.32 -39.48
CA THR A 275 25.65 -24.59 -39.91
C THR A 275 26.12 -24.93 -41.32
N VAL A 276 27.09 -25.84 -41.41
CA VAL A 276 27.38 -26.70 -42.57
C VAL A 276 27.19 -28.14 -42.12
#